data_AF-A0A803QWK5-F1
#
_entry.id   AF-A0A803QWK5-F1
#
_cell.length_a   1.000
_cell.length_b   1.000
_cell.length_c   1.000
_cell.angle_alpha   90.00
_cell.angle_beta   90.00
_cell.angle_gamma   90.00
#
_symmetry.space_group_name_H-M   'P 1'
#
loop_
_entity.id
_entity.type
_entity.pdbx_description
1 polymer ?
#
loop_
_entity_poly.entity_id
_entity_poly.type
_entity_poly.pdbx_seq_one_letter_code
_entity_poly.pdbx_strand_id
1 'polypeptide(L)' 'MNYFADCGGSCAARCRLSSRPRLCKRACGTCCQRCNCVPPGTAGNLEVCPCYANMTTHGGRRKCP' A
#
# COMPACT_ATOMS: atom_id res chain seq x y z
N MET A 1 1.74 13.09 19.16
CA MET A 1 2.39 12.20 18.17
C MET A 1 1.45 12.07 16.99
N ASN A 2 1.65 12.86 15.94
CA ASN A 2 0.82 12.82 14.74
C ASN A 2 1.35 11.72 13.82
N TYR A 3 0.64 10.59 13.77
CA TYR A 3 0.92 9.46 12.90
C TYR A 3 0.49 9.82 11.46
N PHE A 4 1.21 10.77 10.85
CA PHE A 4 1.16 10.93 9.40
C PHE A 4 1.93 9.74 8.82
N ALA A 5 1.23 8.81 8.17
CA ALA A 5 1.90 7.74 7.46
C ALA A 5 2.73 8.38 6.34
N ASP A 6 4.06 8.39 6.47
CA ASP A 6 4.91 8.77 5.36
C ASP A 6 4.75 7.72 4.26
N CYS A 7 3.85 8.01 3.32
CA CYS A 7 3.55 7.12 2.20
C CYS A 7 4.81 6.87 1.35
N GLY A 8 5.74 7.84 1.30
CA GLY A 8 7.00 7.70 0.56
C GLY A 8 7.84 6.54 1.05
N GLY A 9 8.27 6.60 2.31
CA GLY A 9 9.09 5.58 2.97
C GLY A 9 8.35 4.26 3.12
N SER A 10 7.08 4.30 3.52
CA SER A 10 6.28 3.08 3.73
C SER A 10 6.06 2.31 2.42
N CYS A 11 5.73 3.00 1.33
CA CYS A 11 5.60 2.37 0.02
C CYS A 11 6.94 1.95 -0.57
N ALA A 12 8.05 2.65 -0.26
CA ALA A 12 9.37 2.20 -0.64
C ALA A 12 9.73 0.86 0.02
N ALA A 13 9.44 0.70 1.32
CA ALA A 13 9.62 -0.55 2.04
C ALA A 13 8.71 -1.66 1.51
N ARG A 14 7.41 -1.37 1.33
CA ARG A 14 6.42 -2.33 0.82
C ARG A 14 6.79 -2.88 -0.56
N CYS A 15 7.28 -2.01 -1.44
CA CYS A 15 7.59 -2.35 -2.83
C CYS A 15 9.03 -2.82 -3.06
N ARG A 16 9.83 -3.02 -2.00
CA ARG A 16 11.27 -3.32 -2.10
C ARG A 16 11.58 -4.57 -2.93
N LEU A 17 10.77 -5.62 -2.82
CA LEU A 17 10.95 -6.89 -3.56
C LEU A 17 10.03 -7.00 -4.79
N SER A 18 9.30 -5.94 -5.14
CA SER A 18 8.46 -5.97 -6.33
C SER A 18 9.32 -5.99 -7.59
N SER A 19 9.03 -6.91 -8.51
CA SER A 19 9.62 -6.92 -9.86
C SER A 19 9.26 -5.68 -10.69
N ARG A 20 8.25 -4.91 -10.27
CA ARG A 20 7.78 -3.68 -10.93
C ARG A 20 7.68 -2.53 -9.90
N PRO A 21 8.81 -2.07 -9.33
CA PRO A 21 8.82 -1.20 -8.16
C PRO A 21 8.14 0.15 -8.40
N ARG A 22 8.27 0.73 -9.61
CA ARG A 22 7.58 1.99 -9.97
C ARG A 22 6.06 1.85 -9.99
N LEU A 23 5.55 0.75 -10.56
CA LEU A 23 4.12 0.48 -10.59
C LEU A 23 3.57 0.20 -9.18
N CYS A 24 4.30 -0.62 -8.41
CA CYS A 24 3.95 -0.91 -7.03
C CYS A 24 3.85 0.37 -6.18
N LYS A 25 4.85 1.26 -6.24
CA LYS A 25 4.85 2.52 -5.47
C LYS A 25 3.68 3.43 -5.87
N ARG A 26 3.31 3.50 -7.16
CA ARG A 26 2.15 4.29 -7.62
C ARG A 26 0.84 3.76 -7.05
N ALA A 27 0.65 2.44 -7.07
CA ALA A 27 -0.54 1.79 -6.50
C ALA A 27 -0.58 1.96 -4.98
N CYS A 28 0.52 1.65 -4.29
CA CYS A 28 0.66 1.83 -2.85
C CYS A 28 0.39 3.27 -2.43
N GLY A 29 0.97 4.27 -3.11
CA GLY A 29 0.76 5.68 -2.79
C GLY A 29 -0.72 6.09 -2.89
N THR A 30 -1.43 5.61 -3.92
CA THR A 30 -2.88 5.85 -4.04
C THR A 30 -3.67 5.26 -2.88
N CYS A 31 -3.31 4.05 -2.44
CA CYS A 31 -3.97 3.37 -1.34
C CYS A 31 -3.62 4.00 0.01
N CYS A 32 -2.35 4.37 0.19
CA CYS A 32 -1.85 5.05 1.38
C CYS A 32 -2.50 6.42 1.56
N GLN A 33 -2.60 7.23 0.51
CA GLN A 33 -3.28 8.53 0.60
C GLN A 33 -4.78 8.41 0.93
N ARG A 34 -5.43 7.32 0.48
CA ARG A 34 -6.85 7.09 0.79
C ARG A 34 -7.09 6.49 2.17
N CYS A 35 -6.21 5.61 2.63
CA CYS A 35 -6.39 4.82 3.84
C CYS A 35 -5.51 5.26 5.02
N ASN A 36 -4.57 6.19 4.78
CA ASN A 36 -3.53 6.65 5.70
C ASN A 36 -2.79 5.50 6.42
N CYS A 37 -2.58 4.38 5.72
CA CYS A 37 -2.05 3.13 6.26
C CYS A 37 -1.34 2.34 5.16
N VAL A 38 -0.16 1.78 5.47
CA VAL A 38 0.56 0.82 4.61
C VAL A 38 0.95 -0.39 5.47
N PRO A 39 0.56 -1.61 5.07
CA PRO A 39 0.95 -2.83 5.78
C PRO A 39 2.48 -3.00 5.88
N PRO A 40 3.00 -3.49 7.02
CA PRO A 40 4.43 -3.77 7.17
C PRO A 40 4.86 -4.96 6.29
N GLY A 41 6.16 -5.03 6.03
CA GLY A 41 6.77 -6.06 5.18
C GLY A 41 6.49 -5.84 3.69
N THR A 42 6.99 -6.74 2.85
CA THR A 42 6.89 -6.62 1.38
C THR A 42 5.70 -7.38 0.78
N ALA A 43 5.03 -8.20 1.58
CA ALA A 43 3.83 -8.96 1.22
C ALA A 43 3.05 -9.30 2.51
N GLY A 44 1.76 -9.64 2.39
CA GLY A 44 0.92 -10.02 3.55
C GLY A 44 0.63 -8.87 4.52
N ASN A 45 0.25 -9.20 5.75
CA ASN A 45 -0.12 -8.28 6.84
C ASN A 45 -1.26 -7.30 6.48
N LEU A 46 -2.11 -7.69 5.53
CA LEU A 46 -3.18 -6.84 5.02
C LEU A 46 -4.26 -6.58 6.07
N GLU A 47 -4.41 -7.49 7.03
CA GLU A 47 -5.30 -7.39 8.20
C GLU A 47 -5.00 -6.17 9.08
N VAL A 48 -3.76 -5.67 9.07
CA VAL A 48 -3.35 -4.47 9.82
C VAL A 48 -3.94 -3.19 9.20
N CYS A 49 -4.19 -3.18 7.89
CA CYS A 49 -4.78 -2.05 7.18
C CYS A 49 -6.00 -2.51 6.36
N PRO A 50 -7.18 -2.71 6.97
CA PRO A 50 -8.35 -3.25 6.29
C PRO A 50 -8.84 -2.39 5.11
N CYS A 51 -8.74 -1.05 5.21
CA CYS A 51 -9.03 -0.15 4.08
C CYS A 51 -8.12 -0.45 2.88
N TYR A 52 -6.81 -0.58 3.11
CA TYR A 52 -5.82 -0.88 2.08
C TYR A 52 -6.07 -2.27 1.47
N ALA A 53 -6.45 -3.26 2.28
CA ALA A 53 -6.74 -4.62 1.84
C ALA A 53 -7.97 -4.74 0.94
N ASN A 54 -9.01 -3.94 1.22
CA ASN A 54 -10.32 -3.99 0.57
C ASN A 54 -10.44 -3.11 -0.67
N MET A 55 -9.44 -2.28 -0.97
CA MET A 55 -9.45 -1.45 -2.17
C MET A 55 -9.34 -2.29 -3.44
N THR A 56 -10.30 -2.12 -4.34
CA THR A 56 -10.37 -2.78 -5.64
C THR A 56 -10.25 -1.79 -6.80
N THR A 57 -9.88 -2.30 -7.98
CA THR A 57 -10.01 -1.58 -9.25
C THR A 57 -11.46 -1.68 -9.73
N HIS A 58 -11.81 -0.92 -10.78
CA HIS A 58 -13.13 -1.05 -11.42
C HIS A 58 -13.44 -2.49 -11.89
N GLY A 59 -12.42 -3.30 -12.19
CA GLY A 59 -12.59 -4.71 -12.56
C GLY A 59 -12.62 -5.69 -11.38
N GLY A 60 -12.83 -5.22 -10.14
CA GLY A 60 -12.96 -6.07 -8.95
C GLY A 60 -11.67 -6.71 -8.44
N ARG A 61 -10.52 -6.42 -9.06
CA ARG A 61 -9.22 -6.95 -8.63
C ARG A 61 -8.65 -6.10 -7.50
N ARG A 62 -7.93 -6.71 -6.56
CA ARG A 62 -7.21 -5.98 -5.51
C ARG A 62 -6.29 -4.93 -6.13
N LYS A 63 -6.45 -3.68 -5.69
CA LYS A 63 -5.73 -2.52 -6.22
C LYS A 63 -4.37 -2.33 -5.56
N CYS A 64 -4.30 -2.55 -4.26
CA CYS A 64 -3.12 -2.23 -3.45
C CYS A 64 -2.15 -3.43 -3.37
N PRO A 65 -0.83 -3.18 -3.42
CA PRO A 65 0.19 -4.24 -3.34
C PRO A 65 0.37 -4.82 -1.95
#